data_AF-A0A3N5IE18-F1
#
_entry.id   AF-A0A3N5IE18-F1
#
_cell.length_a   1.000
_cell.length_b   1.000
_cell.length_c   1.000
_cell.angle_alpha   90.00
_cell.angle_beta   90.00
_cell.angle_gamma   90.00
#
_symmetry.space_group_name_H-M   'P 1'
#
loop_
_entity.id
_entity.type
_entity.pdbx_description
1 polymer ?
#
loop_
_entity_poly.entity_id
_entity_poly.type
_entity_poly.pdbx_seq_one_letter_code
_entity_poly.pdbx_strand_id
1 'polypeptide(L)'
;MTDPLVERDERTTAVENAGYRWSYLVLSFGLLAIVAFRSFSLGEQSWDLLGLVLLGGIVNAGYQRMHRVVYRRWVVLSVVTMITAALLAALMVVLRH
;
A
#
# COMPACT_ATOMS: atom_id res chain seq x y z
N MET A 1 17.94 -37.64 3.21
CA MET A 1 16.87 -37.14 2.33
C MET A 1 17.34 -35.78 1.82
N THR A 2 18.01 -35.77 0.67
CA THR A 2 18.33 -34.55 -0.05
C THR A 2 17.10 -34.21 -0.88
N ASP A 3 16.35 -33.20 -0.47
CA ASP A 3 15.31 -32.61 -1.32
C ASP A 3 15.97 -32.26 -2.67
N PRO A 4 15.37 -32.64 -3.81
CA PRO A 4 15.85 -32.11 -5.08
C PRO A 4 15.73 -30.60 -4.97
N LEU A 5 16.83 -29.88 -5.23
CA LEU A 5 16.79 -28.44 -5.46
C LEU A 5 15.81 -28.23 -6.62
N VAL A 6 14.54 -27.94 -6.31
CA VAL A 6 13.53 -27.67 -7.33
C VAL A 6 13.97 -26.39 -8.00
N GLU A 7 14.45 -26.53 -9.24
CA GLU A 7 14.89 -25.40 -10.04
C GLU A 7 13.73 -24.42 -10.14
N ARG A 8 13.96 -23.21 -9.63
CA ARG A 8 12.91 -22.22 -9.43
C ARG A 8 12.60 -21.57 -10.77
N ASP A 9 11.70 -22.22 -11.50
CA ASP A 9 11.27 -21.80 -12.83
C ASP A 9 10.57 -20.43 -12.82
N GLU A 10 10.56 -19.75 -13.96
CA GLU A 10 9.93 -18.44 -14.15
C GLU A 10 8.45 -18.46 -13.73
N ARG A 11 7.74 -19.57 -13.99
CA ARG A 11 6.34 -19.76 -13.60
C ARG A 11 6.13 -19.74 -12.10
N THR A 12 7.04 -20.38 -11.35
CA THR A 12 6.97 -20.41 -9.88
C THR A 12 7.14 -19.00 -9.31
N THR A 13 8.12 -18.24 -9.82
CA THR A 13 8.33 -16.85 -9.39
C THR A 13 7.16 -15.93 -9.73
N ALA A 14 6.50 -16.13 -10.87
CA ALA A 14 5.33 -15.36 -11.27
C ALA A 14 4.15 -15.58 -10.32
N VAL A 15 3.89 -16.83 -9.94
CA VAL A 15 2.81 -17.18 -8.99
C VAL A 15 3.10 -16.63 -7.60
N GLU A 16 4.33 -16.74 -7.12
CA GLU A 16 4.74 -16.18 -5.82
C GLU A 16 4.60 -14.66 -5.77
N ASN A 17 5.06 -13.96 -6.81
CA ASN A 17 4.92 -12.51 -6.92
C ASN A 17 3.45 -12.07 -6.97
N ALA A 18 2.60 -12.83 -7.68
CA ALA A 18 1.16 -12.60 -7.65
C ALA A 18 0.58 -12.81 -6.24
N GLY A 19 1.02 -13.86 -5.53
CA GLY A 19 0.67 -14.12 -4.14
C GLY A 19 1.03 -12.95 -3.23
N TYR A 20 2.28 -12.49 -3.25
CA TYR A 20 2.73 -11.34 -2.46
C TYR A 20 1.92 -10.08 -2.76
N ARG A 21 1.60 -9.83 -4.04
CA ARG A 21 0.75 -8.71 -4.43
C ARG A 21 -0.65 -8.82 -3.83
N TRP A 22 -1.29 -9.98 -3.92
CA TRP A 22 -2.62 -10.19 -3.36
C TRP A 22 -2.62 -10.06 -1.84
N SER A 23 -1.65 -10.65 -1.14
CA SER A 23 -1.50 -10.50 0.31
C SER A 23 -1.33 -9.04 0.70
N TYR A 24 -0.51 -8.27 -0.01
CA TYR A 24 -0.33 -6.85 0.24
C TYR A 24 -1.63 -6.04 0.01
N LEU A 25 -2.38 -6.34 -1.04
CA LEU A 25 -3.65 -5.66 -1.33
C LEU A 25 -4.68 -5.95 -0.23
N VAL A 26 -4.86 -7.22 0.14
CA VAL A 26 -5.82 -7.62 1.18
C VAL A 26 -5.47 -6.95 2.52
N LEU A 27 -4.19 -6.98 2.92
CA LEU A 27 -3.75 -6.36 4.17
C LEU A 27 -3.92 -4.84 4.14
N SER A 28 -3.49 -4.17 3.07
CA SER A 28 -3.55 -2.71 2.97
C SER A 28 -4.99 -2.20 2.93
N PHE A 29 -5.84 -2.78 2.08
CA PHE A 29 -7.24 -2.38 2.00
C PHE A 29 -8.04 -2.80 3.24
N GLY A 30 -7.72 -3.94 3.84
CA GLY A 30 -8.30 -4.35 5.12
C GLY A 30 -7.99 -3.34 6.24
N LEU A 31 -6.72 -2.92 6.36
CA LEU A 31 -6.32 -1.89 7.33
C LEU A 31 -7.01 -0.55 7.06
N LEU A 32 -7.08 -0.11 5.80
CA LEU A 32 -7.78 1.12 5.44
C LEU A 32 -9.29 1.07 5.75
N ALA A 33 -9.93 -0.09 5.55
CA ALA A 33 -11.33 -0.28 5.92
C ALA A 33 -11.53 -0.18 7.44
N ILE A 34 -10.62 -0.76 8.23
CA ILE A 34 -10.64 -0.63 9.70
C ILE A 34 -10.44 0.82 10.12
N VAL A 35 -9.49 1.53 9.52
CA VAL A 35 -9.25 2.97 9.77
C VAL A 35 -10.51 3.78 9.49
N ALA A 36 -11.18 3.54 8.36
CA ALA A 36 -12.41 4.21 7.99
C ALA A 36 -13.54 3.91 9.00
N PHE A 37 -13.74 2.64 9.34
CA PHE A 37 -14.74 2.24 10.32
C PHE A 37 -14.50 2.86 11.70
N ARG A 38 -13.26 2.81 12.19
CA ARG A 38 -12.88 3.35 13.50
C ARG A 38 -12.98 4.87 13.54
N SER A 39 -12.59 5.55 12.46
CA SER A 39 -12.67 7.02 12.38
C SER A 39 -14.12 7.51 12.23
N PHE A 40 -14.96 6.86 11.42
CA PHE A 40 -16.33 7.31 11.17
C PHE A 40 -17.35 6.82 12.19
N SER A 41 -17.26 5.56 12.62
CA SER A 41 -18.26 4.96 13.51
C SER A 41 -17.93 5.18 15.00
N LEU A 42 -16.65 5.15 15.36
CA LEU A 42 -16.19 5.24 16.76
C LEU A 42 -15.61 6.62 17.10
N GLY A 43 -15.35 7.47 16.11
CA GLY A 43 -14.67 8.76 16.32
C GLY A 43 -13.24 8.62 16.83
N GLU A 44 -12.66 7.43 16.72
CA GLU A 44 -11.37 7.10 17.30
C GLU A 44 -10.22 7.43 16.35
N GLN A 45 -9.14 7.93 16.97
CA GLN A 45 -7.93 8.27 16.28
C GLN A 45 -7.19 6.99 15.81
N SER A 46 -7.05 6.80 14.50
CA SER A 46 -6.56 5.56 13.86
C SER A 46 -5.19 5.72 13.17
N TRP A 47 -4.34 6.62 13.69
CA TRP A 47 -3.02 6.92 13.10
C TRP A 47 -2.02 5.77 13.22
N ASP A 48 -2.20 4.88 14.19
CA ASP A 48 -1.46 3.63 14.33
C ASP A 48 -1.58 2.77 13.06
N LEU A 49 -2.82 2.48 12.66
CA LEU A 49 -3.10 1.63 11.49
C LEU A 49 -2.81 2.37 10.18
N LEU A 50 -3.16 3.65 10.11
CA LEU A 50 -2.85 4.48 8.93
C LEU A 50 -1.33 4.62 8.74
N GLY A 51 -0.58 4.78 9.83
CA GLY A 51 0.88 4.81 9.82
C GLY A 51 1.51 3.53 9.28
N LEU A 52 0.97 2.36 9.64
CA LEU A 52 1.44 1.08 9.11
C LEU A 52 1.23 0.96 7.59
N VAL A 53 0.09 1.41 7.08
CA VAL A 53 -0.19 1.40 5.63
C VAL A 53 0.77 2.35 4.90
N LEU A 54 1.00 3.54 5.44
CA LEU A 54 1.92 4.52 4.86
C LEU A 54 3.37 4.02 4.87
N LEU A 55 3.84 3.49 6.00
CA LEU A 55 5.19 2.92 6.12
C LEU A 55 5.39 1.75 5.15
N GLY A 56 4.42 0.85 5.05
CA GLY A 56 4.46 -0.26 4.08
C GLY A 56 4.57 0.24 2.63
N GLY A 57 3.81 1.28 2.29
CA GLY A 57 3.89 1.95 0.99
C GLY A 57 5.25 2.58 0.72
N ILE A 58 5.81 3.30 1.70
CA ILE A 58 7.13 3.95 1.60
C ILE A 58 8.25 2.92 1.42
N VAL A 59 8.24 1.84 2.20
CA VAL A 59 9.25 0.77 2.09
C VAL A 59 9.20 0.13 0.69
N ASN A 60 8.00 -0.19 0.20
CA ASN A 60 7.81 -0.74 -1.14
C ASN A 60 8.28 0.22 -2.25
N ALA A 61 7.89 1.50 -2.16
CA ALA A 61 8.29 2.51 -3.14
C ALA A 61 9.81 2.77 -3.13
N GLY A 62 10.42 2.81 -1.94
CA GLY A 62 11.86 2.93 -1.76
C GLY A 62 12.61 1.75 -2.36
N TYR A 63 12.14 0.53 -2.11
CA TYR A 63 12.73 -0.69 -2.67
C TYR A 63 12.67 -0.71 -4.20
N GLN A 64 11.51 -0.37 -4.78
CA GLN A 64 11.34 -0.29 -6.23
C GLN A 64 12.24 0.79 -6.87
N ARG A 65 12.40 1.93 -6.19
CA ARG A 65 13.27 3.01 -6.66
C ARG A 65 14.73 2.59 -6.67
N MET A 66 15.18 1.87 -5.65
CA MET A 66 16.54 1.34 -5.57
C MET A 66 16.87 0.39 -6.73
N HIS A 67 15.90 -0.43 -7.13
CA HIS A 67 16.04 -1.37 -8.24
C HIS A 67 15.71 -0.76 -9.62
N ARG A 68 15.48 0.56 -9.71
CA ARG A 68 15.13 1.30 -10.94
C ARG A 68 13.92 0.75 -11.71
N VAL A 69 13.01 0.04 -11.04
CA VAL A 69 11.78 -0.54 -11.64
C VAL A 69 10.64 0.50 -11.69
N VAL A 70 10.91 1.76 -11.34
CA VAL A 70 9.89 2.80 -11.23
C VAL A 70 9.59 3.41 -12.59
N TYR A 71 8.45 3.03 -13.15
CA TYR A 71 7.92 3.63 -14.36
C TYR A 71 7.30 5.01 -14.08
N ARG A 72 7.56 5.99 -14.98
CA ARG A 72 7.08 7.38 -14.86
C ARG A 72 5.57 7.48 -14.63
N ARG A 73 4.77 6.62 -15.29
CA ARG A 73 3.31 6.59 -15.14
C ARG A 73 2.86 6.28 -13.71
N TRP A 74 3.54 5.35 -13.04
CA TRP A 74 3.21 4.97 -11.67
C TRP A 74 3.51 6.10 -10.68
N VAL A 75 4.62 6.81 -10.88
CA VAL A 75 4.95 8.01 -10.09
C VAL A 75 3.87 9.08 -10.27
N VAL A 76 3.48 9.36 -11.51
CA VAL A 76 2.42 10.35 -11.79
C VAL A 76 1.11 9.96 -11.12
N LEU A 77 0.71 8.69 -11.21
CA LEU A 77 -0.51 8.20 -10.54
C LEU A 77 -0.43 8.36 -9.02
N SER A 78 0.69 7.99 -8.40
CA SER A 78 0.91 8.15 -6.94
C SER A 78 0.89 9.62 -6.50
N VAL A 79 1.48 10.52 -7.30
CA VAL A 79 1.49 11.95 -7.01
C VAL A 79 0.08 12.53 -7.15
N VAL A 80 -0.66 12.17 -8.20
CA VAL A 80 -2.04 12.61 -8.39
C VAL A 80 -2.92 12.13 -7.24
N THR A 81 -2.85 10.85 -6.84
CA THR A 81 -3.63 10.35 -5.71
C THR A 81 -3.26 11.07 -4.41
N MET A 82 -1.98 11.30 -4.16
CA MET A 82 -1.52 12.06 -2.98
C MET A 82 -2.07 13.50 -2.97
N ILE A 83 -2.04 14.20 -4.11
CA ILE A 83 -2.59 15.55 -4.23
C ILE A 83 -4.11 15.53 -3.99
N THR A 84 -4.84 14.59 -4.61
CA THR A 84 -6.29 14.49 -4.40
C THR A 84 -6.64 14.20 -2.94
N ALA A 85 -5.88 13.34 -2.26
CA ALA A 85 -6.08 13.06 -0.84
C ALA A 85 -5.81 14.31 0.02
N ALA A 86 -4.75 15.05 -0.27
CA ALA A 86 -4.42 16.30 0.44
C ALA A 86 -5.51 17.37 0.25
N LEU A 87 -6.05 17.52 -0.97
CA LEU A 87 -7.14 18.44 -1.25
C LEU A 87 -8.42 18.07 -0.50
N LEU A 88 -8.77 16.78 -0.47
CA LEU A 88 -9.92 16.29 0.29
C LEU A 88 -9.76 16.52 1.79
N ALA A 89 -8.56 16.26 2.34
CA ALA A 89 -8.25 16.51 3.73
C ALA A 89 -8.36 18.01 4.08
N ALA A 90 -7.80 18.90 3.24
CA ALA A 90 -7.90 20.34 3.41
C ALA A 90 -9.37 20.81 3.35
N LEU A 91 -10.15 20.30 2.41
CA LEU A 91 -11.58 20.58 2.30
C LEU A 91 -12.34 20.16 3.56
N MET A 92 -12.07 18.97 4.10
CA MET A 92 -12.68 18.52 5.36
C MET A 92 -12.35 19.42 6.55
N VAL A 93 -11.12 19.94 6.63
CA VAL A 93 -10.72 20.87 7.70
C VAL A 93 -11.48 22.20 7.57
N VAL A 94 -11.59 22.74 6.36
CA VAL A 94 -12.32 24.00 6.11
C VAL A 94 -13.81 23.85 6.39
N LEU A 95 -14.45 22.74 5.99
CA LEU A 95 -15.87 22.48 6.23
C LEU A 95 -16.22 22.19 7.70
N ARG A 96 -15.22 21.85 8.53
CA ARG A 96 -15.39 21.58 9.95
C ARG A 96 -15.38 22.87 10.80
N HIS A 97 -14.90 23.99 10.24
CA HIS A 97 -14.98 25.32 10.85
C HIS A 97 -16.28 26.03 10.47
#